data_AF-A0A3B3DTP1-F1
#
_entry.id   AF-A0A3B3DTP1-F1
#
_cell.length_a   1.000
_cell.length_b   1.000
_cell.length_c   1.000
_cell.angle_alpha   90.00
_cell.angle_beta   90.00
_cell.angle_gamma   90.00
#
_symmetry.space_group_name_H-M   'P 1'
#
loop_
_entity.id
_entity.type
_entity.pdbx_description
1 polymer ?
#
loop_
_entity_poly.entity_id
_entity_poly.type
_entity_poly.pdbx_seq_one_letter_code
_entity_poly.pdbx_strand_id
1 'polypeptide(L)'
;LQRCNEVQQWVMSEVLMCVSLNKRVQLLKKFIKIAAHCKAQRNLNSAFAIIMGLNTAAVSRLNQTWEVRKCPGKFKKLFSELELITDPSLNHKAYREAFKRMKPPKIPFMPLLLKGFLKPLTHMSVKHLLCFVFFVRLLGNEVIGVDSPEVRASVHCLHIIDNQQTLFKLSHKLEPRA
;
A
#
# COMPACT_ATOMS: atom_id res chain seq x y z
N LEU A 1 -14.21 -0.80 4.33
CA LEU A 1 -13.76 -1.97 3.55
C LEU A 1 -13.40 -1.56 2.13
N GLN A 2 -14.33 -0.97 1.39
CA GLN A 2 -14.15 -0.54 -0.01
C GLN A 2 -12.84 0.25 -0.26
N ARG A 3 -12.54 1.27 0.54
CA ARG A 3 -11.30 2.06 0.38
C ARG A 3 -9.99 1.29 0.54
N CYS A 4 -9.96 0.24 1.36
CA CYS A 4 -8.76 -0.60 1.49
C CYS A 4 -8.53 -1.41 0.21
N ASN A 5 -9.62 -1.92 -0.37
CA ASN A 5 -9.60 -2.66 -1.62
C ASN A 5 -9.24 -1.73 -2.78
N GLU A 6 -9.80 -0.52 -2.83
CA GLU A 6 -9.48 0.50 -3.84
C GLU A 6 -7.99 0.87 -3.82
N VAL A 7 -7.41 1.09 -2.63
CA VAL A 7 -5.97 1.37 -2.50
C VAL A 7 -5.14 0.17 -2.94
N GLN A 8 -5.53 -1.05 -2.55
CA GLN A 8 -4.85 -2.27 -2.98
C GLN A 8 -4.86 -2.38 -4.51
N GLN A 9 -6.02 -2.20 -5.14
CA GLN A 9 -6.19 -2.27 -6.59
C GLN A 9 -5.48 -1.14 -7.33
N TRP A 10 -5.47 0.06 -6.77
CA TRP A 10 -4.71 1.17 -7.31
C TRP A 10 -3.21 0.89 -7.32
N VAL A 11 -2.64 0.39 -6.21
CA VAL A 11 -1.22 0.00 -6.13
C VAL A 11 -0.90 -1.03 -7.22
N MET A 12 -1.74 -2.06 -7.38
CA MET A 12 -1.58 -3.05 -8.44
C MET A 12 -1.62 -2.40 -9.83
N SER A 13 -2.62 -1.55 -10.09
CA SER A 13 -2.86 -0.90 -11.38
C SER A 13 -1.68 -0.03 -11.80
N GLU A 14 -1.18 0.82 -10.89
CA GLU A 14 -0.04 1.69 -11.15
C GLU A 14 1.22 0.89 -11.51
N VAL A 15 1.51 -0.18 -10.76
CA VAL A 15 2.68 -1.03 -11.02
C VAL A 15 2.56 -1.76 -12.36
N LEU A 16 1.39 -2.31 -12.65
CA LEU A 16 1.17 -3.17 -13.83
C LEU A 16 0.93 -2.40 -15.13
N MET A 17 0.55 -1.12 -15.04
CA MET A 17 0.50 -0.22 -16.19
C MET A 17 1.86 0.42 -16.51
N CYS A 18 2.84 0.31 -15.60
CA CYS A 18 4.15 0.90 -15.79
C CYS A 18 5.04 0.02 -16.69
N VAL A 19 5.02 0.27 -17.99
CA VAL A 19 5.77 -0.51 -18.99
C VAL A 19 7.29 -0.44 -18.79
N SER A 20 7.82 0.75 -18.50
CA SER A 20 9.27 0.94 -18.31
C SER A 20 9.75 0.31 -17.00
N LEU A 21 10.65 -0.67 -17.09
CA LEU A 21 11.24 -1.36 -15.92
C LEU A 21 11.86 -0.38 -14.92
N ASN A 22 12.64 0.60 -15.39
CA ASN A 22 13.29 1.58 -14.52
C ASN A 22 12.27 2.42 -13.72
N LYS A 23 11.20 2.89 -14.38
CA LYS A 23 10.12 3.64 -13.72
C LYS A 23 9.34 2.74 -12.76
N ARG A 24 9.08 1.50 -13.14
CA ARG A 24 8.37 0.51 -12.31
C ARG A 24 9.13 0.19 -11.02
N VAL A 25 10.46 0.03 -11.10
CA VAL A 25 11.33 -0.12 -9.91
C VAL A 25 11.29 1.11 -9.00
N GLN A 26 11.26 2.32 -9.56
CA GLN A 26 11.12 3.56 -8.77
C GLN A 26 9.76 3.64 -8.08
N LEU A 27 8.70 3.27 -8.79
CA LEU A 27 7.34 3.21 -8.27
C LEU A 27 7.21 2.20 -7.13
N LEU A 28 7.82 1.02 -7.27
CA LEU A 28 7.85 0.01 -6.23
C LEU A 28 8.52 0.52 -4.94
N LYS A 29 9.72 1.12 -5.06
CA LYS A 29 10.41 1.76 -3.93
C LYS A 29 9.58 2.84 -3.27
N LYS A 30 8.87 3.63 -4.08
CA LYS A 30 8.00 4.70 -3.61
C LYS A 30 6.87 4.12 -2.76
N PHE A 31 6.16 3.10 -3.24
CA PHE A 31 5.13 2.43 -2.44
C PHE A 31 5.67 1.84 -1.13
N ILE A 32 6.84 1.19 -1.15
CA ILE A 32 7.47 0.67 0.08
C ILE A 32 7.75 1.79 1.09
N LYS A 33 8.30 2.93 0.64
CA LYS A 33 8.54 4.10 1.51
C LYS A 33 7.23 4.66 2.08
N ILE A 34 6.18 4.71 1.27
CA ILE A 34 4.87 5.22 1.68
C ILE A 34 4.25 4.29 2.72
N ALA A 35 4.34 2.97 2.54
CA ALA A 35 3.89 1.99 3.53
C ALA A 35 4.65 2.14 4.87
N ALA A 36 5.98 2.31 4.80
CA ALA A 36 6.80 2.56 5.98
C ALA A 36 6.39 3.86 6.70
N HIS A 37 6.16 4.93 5.95
CA HIS A 37 5.70 6.20 6.50
C HIS A 37 4.30 6.06 7.14
N CYS A 38 3.36 5.38 6.47
CA CYS A 38 2.03 5.12 7.02
C CYS A 38 2.11 4.34 8.34
N LYS A 39 2.95 3.31 8.41
CA LYS A 39 3.20 2.55 9.64
C LYS A 39 3.78 3.44 10.74
N ALA A 40 4.75 4.30 10.42
CA ALA A 40 5.35 5.24 11.38
C ALA A 40 4.33 6.24 11.93
N GLN A 41 3.37 6.68 11.09
CA GLN A 41 2.24 7.53 11.49
C GLN A 41 1.11 6.77 12.20
N ARG A 42 1.32 5.48 12.54
CA ARG A 42 0.31 4.61 13.17
C ARG A 42 -0.96 4.46 12.31
N ASN A 43 -0.86 4.69 11.00
CA ASN A 43 -1.92 4.42 10.03
C ASN A 43 -1.73 3.03 9.43
N LEU A 44 -2.17 2.01 10.19
CA LEU A 44 -2.03 0.63 9.77
C LEU A 44 -3.00 0.24 8.66
N ASN A 45 -4.15 0.91 8.54
CA ASN A 45 -5.08 0.64 7.44
C ASN A 45 -4.43 0.89 6.07
N SER A 46 -3.81 2.06 5.90
CA SER A 46 -3.14 2.43 4.66
C SER A 46 -1.86 1.64 4.41
N ALA A 47 -1.07 1.37 5.46
CA ALA A 47 0.14 0.57 5.35
C ALA A 47 -0.18 -0.86 4.85
N PHE A 48 -1.20 -1.51 5.43
CA PHE A 48 -1.64 -2.84 5.01
C PHE A 48 -2.15 -2.84 3.57
N ALA A 49 -2.95 -1.85 3.18
CA ALA A 49 -3.49 -1.77 1.83
C ALA A 49 -2.38 -1.73 0.75
N ILE A 50 -1.28 -0.98 0.99
CA ILE A 50 -0.11 -1.03 0.10
C ILE A 50 0.54 -2.40 0.11
N ILE A 51 0.87 -2.92 1.30
CA ILE A 51 1.64 -4.17 1.42
C ILE A 51 0.89 -5.30 0.72
N MET A 52 -0.43 -5.40 0.92
CA MET A 52 -1.29 -6.37 0.24
C MET A 52 -1.33 -6.16 -1.27
N GLY A 53 -1.32 -4.91 -1.75
CA GLY A 53 -1.27 -4.61 -3.19
C GLY A 53 0.03 -5.09 -3.82
N LEU A 54 1.16 -4.85 -3.15
CA LEU A 54 2.48 -5.31 -3.59
C LEU A 54 2.65 -6.83 -3.48
N ASN A 55 2.01 -7.47 -2.50
CA ASN A 55 2.04 -8.92 -2.28
C ASN A 55 1.06 -9.72 -3.14
N THR A 56 0.25 -9.05 -3.97
CA THR A 56 -0.63 -9.77 -4.88
C THR A 56 0.20 -10.52 -5.92
N ALA A 57 -0.22 -11.73 -6.27
CA ALA A 57 0.50 -12.64 -7.17
C ALA A 57 0.84 -12.01 -8.54
N ALA A 58 0.04 -11.06 -9.04
CA ALA A 58 0.34 -10.32 -10.27
C ALA A 58 1.55 -9.37 -10.12
N VAL A 59 1.81 -8.82 -8.93
CA VAL A 59 2.93 -7.90 -8.67
C VAL A 59 4.15 -8.65 -8.12
N SER A 60 3.97 -9.60 -7.20
CA SER A 60 5.08 -10.34 -6.59
C SER A 60 5.85 -11.22 -7.56
N ARG A 61 5.23 -11.66 -8.67
CA ARG A 61 5.89 -12.44 -9.73
C ARG A 61 6.87 -11.65 -10.62
N LEU A 62 6.89 -10.32 -10.52
CA LEU A 62 7.71 -9.45 -11.37
C LEU A 62 9.19 -9.50 -10.95
N ASN A 63 9.82 -10.67 -11.10
CA ASN A 63 11.17 -10.96 -10.62
C ASN A 63 12.19 -9.94 -11.13
N GLN A 64 12.12 -9.47 -12.38
CA GLN A 64 13.06 -8.45 -12.87
C GLN A 64 12.85 -7.13 -12.13
N THR A 65 11.61 -6.77 -11.81
CA THR A 65 11.32 -5.57 -11.00
C THR A 65 11.82 -5.70 -9.56
N TRP A 66 11.74 -6.89 -8.96
CA TRP A 66 12.17 -7.15 -7.58
C TRP A 66 13.68 -7.41 -7.43
N GLU A 67 14.33 -8.00 -8.45
CA GLU A 67 15.74 -8.46 -8.42
C GLU A 67 16.75 -7.48 -9.06
N VAL A 68 16.31 -6.41 -9.74
CA VAL A 68 17.27 -5.48 -10.38
C VAL A 68 18.22 -4.84 -9.36
N ARG A 69 19.52 -4.94 -9.68
CA ARG A 69 20.77 -4.39 -9.06
C ARG A 69 20.75 -2.94 -8.53
N LYS A 70 19.65 -2.21 -8.66
CA LYS A 70 19.46 -0.85 -8.14
C LYS A 70 18.32 -0.73 -7.12
N CYS A 71 17.55 -1.78 -6.81
CA CYS A 71 16.83 -1.84 -5.54
C CYS A 71 17.84 -2.30 -4.49
N PRO A 72 18.55 -1.40 -3.79
CA PRO A 72 19.59 -1.83 -2.89
C PRO A 72 18.91 -2.72 -1.84
N GLY A 73 19.57 -3.78 -1.38
CA GLY A 73 18.99 -4.78 -0.45
C GLY A 73 18.21 -4.16 0.72
N LYS A 74 18.52 -2.90 1.08
CA LYS A 74 17.75 -2.04 1.99
C LYS A 74 16.23 -2.00 1.73
N PHE A 75 15.73 -1.90 0.49
CA PHE A 75 14.28 -1.78 0.25
C PHE A 75 13.58 -3.14 0.27
N LYS A 76 14.23 -4.19 -0.24
CA LYS A 76 13.72 -5.57 -0.10
C LYS A 76 13.65 -5.95 1.37
N LYS A 77 14.70 -5.66 2.15
CA LYS A 77 14.72 -5.81 3.61
C LYS A 77 13.62 -5.00 4.30
N LEU A 78 13.49 -3.71 3.97
CA LEU A 78 12.43 -2.86 4.52
C LEU A 78 11.03 -3.43 4.20
N PHE A 79 10.82 -3.92 2.99
CA PHE A 79 9.54 -4.52 2.63
C PHE A 79 9.29 -5.80 3.43
N SER A 80 10.27 -6.70 3.56
CA SER A 80 10.15 -7.88 4.41
C SER A 80 9.87 -7.53 5.89
N GLU A 81 10.48 -6.48 6.43
CA GLU A 81 10.16 -5.97 7.78
C GLU A 81 8.73 -5.42 7.91
N LEU A 82 8.19 -4.85 6.82
CA LEU A 82 6.80 -4.43 6.76
C LEU A 82 5.86 -5.64 6.67
N GLU A 83 6.22 -6.69 5.95
CA GLU A 83 5.40 -7.90 5.84
C GLU A 83 5.20 -8.62 7.18
N LEU A 84 6.19 -8.55 8.09
CA LEU A 84 6.08 -9.16 9.43
C LEU A 84 4.86 -8.71 10.23
N ILE A 85 4.40 -7.47 10.07
CA ILE A 85 3.20 -7.00 10.79
C ILE A 85 1.90 -7.53 10.16
N THR A 86 1.97 -7.98 8.90
CA THR A 86 0.81 -8.47 8.14
C THR A 86 0.59 -9.99 8.25
N ASP A 87 1.51 -10.69 8.90
CA ASP A 87 1.49 -12.15 9.09
C ASP A 87 0.12 -12.62 9.64
N PRO A 88 -0.59 -13.53 8.94
CA PRO A 88 -1.85 -14.09 9.41
C PRO A 88 -1.70 -15.11 10.55
N SER A 89 -0.48 -15.57 10.83
CA SER A 89 -0.19 -16.59 11.84
C SER A 89 -0.68 -16.20 13.24
N LEU A 90 -1.10 -17.22 14.00
CA LEU A 90 -1.66 -17.05 15.34
C LEU A 90 -2.77 -16.00 15.37
N ASN A 91 -3.57 -15.98 14.31
CA ASN A 91 -4.65 -15.01 14.08
C ASN A 91 -4.12 -13.56 14.08
N HIS A 92 -3.09 -13.24 13.31
CA HIS A 92 -2.49 -11.89 13.27
C HIS A 92 -1.92 -11.41 14.61
N LYS A 93 -1.20 -12.27 15.34
CA LYS A 93 -0.59 -11.92 16.64
C LYS A 93 0.34 -10.71 16.54
N ALA A 94 1.21 -10.67 15.54
CA ALA A 94 2.15 -9.57 15.32
C ALA A 94 1.45 -8.20 15.18
N TYR A 95 0.40 -8.14 14.36
CA TYR A 95 -0.46 -6.96 14.23
C TYR A 95 -1.09 -6.55 15.56
N ARG A 96 -1.75 -7.49 16.26
CA ARG A 96 -2.47 -7.18 17.51
C ARG A 96 -1.54 -6.62 18.58
N GLU A 97 -0.37 -7.23 18.74
CA GLU A 97 0.62 -6.79 19.71
C GLU A 97 1.20 -5.42 19.36
N ALA A 98 1.57 -5.20 18.09
CA ALA A 98 2.06 -3.91 17.62
C ALA A 98 0.99 -2.82 17.82
N PHE A 99 -0.26 -3.08 17.44
CA PHE A 99 -1.36 -2.14 17.59
C PHE A 99 -1.69 -1.85 19.05
N LYS A 100 -1.61 -2.85 19.94
CA LYS A 100 -1.81 -2.65 21.40
C LYS A 100 -0.74 -1.72 21.99
N ARG A 101 0.52 -1.88 21.59
CA ARG A 101 1.65 -1.03 22.06
C ARG A 101 1.63 0.40 21.52
N MET A 102 0.99 0.65 20.38
CA MET A 102 0.90 2.00 19.81
C MET A 102 0.04 2.92 20.68
N LYS A 103 0.58 4.10 21.01
CA LYS A 103 -0.19 5.19 21.64
C LYS A 103 -1.21 5.76 20.63
N PRO A 104 -2.37 6.28 21.05
CA PRO A 104 -3.24 7.09 20.19
C PRO A 104 -2.57 8.40 19.73
N PRO A 105 -3.03 9.04 18.63
CA PRO A 105 -4.00 8.52 17.66
C PRO A 105 -3.40 7.39 16.81
N LYS A 106 -4.21 6.37 16.48
CA LYS A 106 -3.81 5.22 15.66
C LYS A 106 -4.99 4.72 14.82
N ILE A 107 -4.75 4.37 13.57
CA ILE A 107 -5.78 3.88 12.65
C ILE A 107 -5.62 2.36 12.49
N PRO A 108 -6.58 1.55 12.97
CA PRO A 108 -6.53 0.10 12.84
C PRO A 108 -6.71 -0.34 11.40
N PHE A 109 -6.21 -1.52 11.05
CA PHE A 109 -6.58 -2.18 9.80
C PHE A 109 -8.04 -2.64 9.87
N MET A 110 -8.91 -1.94 9.15
CA MET A 110 -10.37 -2.06 9.28
C MET A 110 -10.91 -3.46 8.94
N PRO A 111 -10.39 -4.21 7.94
CA PRO A 111 -10.83 -5.58 7.69
C PRO A 111 -10.68 -6.52 8.90
N LEU A 112 -9.60 -6.40 9.68
CA LEU A 112 -9.44 -7.22 10.90
C LEU A 112 -10.33 -6.74 12.06
N LEU A 113 -10.60 -5.43 12.15
CA LEU A 113 -11.50 -4.88 13.15
C LEU A 113 -12.94 -5.39 12.94
N LEU A 114 -13.39 -5.40 11.68
CA LEU A 114 -14.73 -5.85 11.29
C LEU A 114 -14.90 -7.37 11.37
N LYS A 115 -13.81 -8.16 11.35
CA LYS A 115 -13.83 -9.61 11.59
C LYS A 115 -14.06 -9.99 13.07
N GLY A 116 -14.30 -9.02 13.96
CA GLY A 116 -14.75 -9.25 15.35
C GLY A 116 -13.70 -9.08 16.44
N PHE A 117 -12.54 -8.45 16.17
CA PHE A 117 -11.38 -8.49 17.09
C PHE A 117 -11.12 -7.23 17.94
N LEU A 118 -11.78 -6.11 17.68
CA LEU A 118 -11.57 -4.87 18.43
C LEU A 118 -12.94 -4.25 18.71
N LYS A 119 -13.27 -4.00 19.99
CA LYS A 119 -14.47 -3.23 20.36
C LYS A 119 -14.52 -1.96 19.49
N PRO A 120 -15.69 -1.58 18.95
CA PRO A 120 -15.80 -0.44 18.05
C PRO A 120 -15.31 0.80 18.82
N LEU A 121 -14.10 1.26 18.50
CA LEU A 121 -13.64 2.57 18.93
C LEU A 121 -14.43 3.56 18.08
N THR A 122 -15.56 3.97 18.62
CA THR A 122 -16.39 5.03 18.10
C THR A 122 -15.54 6.29 17.97
N HIS A 123 -15.70 6.97 16.83
CA HIS A 123 -15.11 8.26 16.50
C HIS A 123 -13.66 8.29 16.00
N MET A 124 -13.35 7.53 14.94
CA MET A 124 -12.19 7.83 14.08
C MET A 124 -12.66 8.51 12.79
N SER A 125 -12.40 9.81 12.68
CA SER A 125 -12.80 10.62 11.53
C SER A 125 -12.06 10.17 10.26
N VAL A 126 -12.84 9.95 9.20
CA VAL A 126 -12.42 9.50 7.86
C VAL A 126 -11.45 10.48 7.17
N LYS A 127 -11.24 11.67 7.76
CA LYS A 127 -10.41 12.76 7.24
C LYS A 127 -8.93 12.36 7.07
N HIS A 128 -8.39 11.47 7.93
CA HIS A 128 -6.97 11.08 7.87
C HIS A 128 -6.64 10.03 6.79
N LEU A 129 -7.64 9.35 6.21
CA LEU A 129 -7.41 8.37 5.14
C LEU A 129 -7.11 9.05 3.78
N LEU A 130 -7.52 10.32 3.61
CA LEU A 130 -7.22 11.16 2.44
C LEU A 130 -5.73 11.52 2.32
N CYS A 131 -5.01 11.54 3.46
CA CYS A 131 -3.58 11.89 3.52
C CYS A 131 -2.69 10.90 2.73
N PHE A 132 -3.20 9.69 2.48
CA PHE A 132 -2.49 8.63 1.80
C PHE A 132 -2.28 8.87 0.30
N VAL A 133 -3.31 9.32 -0.44
CA VAL A 133 -3.21 9.63 -1.88
C VAL A 133 -2.33 10.87 -2.09
N PHE A 134 -2.43 11.83 -1.17
CA PHE A 134 -1.67 13.06 -1.17
C PHE A 134 -0.16 12.83 -1.05
N PHE A 135 0.25 11.95 -0.13
CA PHE A 135 1.66 11.62 0.09
C PHE A 135 2.30 10.89 -1.12
N VAL A 136 1.51 10.16 -1.91
CA VAL A 136 2.03 9.48 -3.12
C VAL A 136 2.27 10.46 -4.27
N ARG A 137 1.47 11.53 -4.43
CA ARG A 137 1.73 12.55 -5.47
C ARG A 137 2.77 13.61 -5.06
N LEU A 138 2.91 13.92 -3.77
CA LEU A 138 3.95 14.81 -3.21
C LEU A 138 5.39 14.36 -3.56
N LEU A 139 5.65 13.05 -3.60
CA LEU A 139 6.95 12.50 -4.05
C LEU A 139 7.12 12.53 -5.59
N GLY A 140 6.35 13.37 -6.29
CA GLY A 140 6.39 13.64 -7.72
C GLY A 140 6.98 15.00 -8.11
N ASN A 141 7.46 15.81 -7.14
CA ASN A 141 8.26 17.06 -7.24
C ASN A 141 7.69 18.38 -6.68
N GLU A 142 6.53 18.49 -6.05
CA GLU A 142 6.16 19.76 -5.36
C GLU A 142 5.42 19.55 -4.04
N VAL A 143 5.87 20.27 -3.00
CA VAL A 143 5.27 20.32 -1.65
C VAL A 143 4.02 21.21 -1.71
N ILE A 144 2.88 20.63 -2.04
CA ILE A 144 1.59 21.32 -1.92
C ILE A 144 1.06 21.12 -0.49
N GLY A 145 0.42 22.15 0.08
CA GLY A 145 -0.17 22.12 1.42
C GLY A 145 -1.35 21.15 1.54
N VAL A 146 -1.51 20.57 2.75
CA VAL A 146 -2.42 19.47 3.11
C VAL A 146 -3.92 19.71 2.81
N ASP A 147 -4.32 20.93 2.45
CA ASP A 147 -5.73 21.36 2.43
C ASP A 147 -6.17 22.11 1.14
N SER A 148 -5.58 21.81 -0.02
CA SER A 148 -5.99 22.43 -1.29
C SER A 148 -7.21 21.74 -1.94
N PRO A 149 -8.15 22.47 -2.56
CA PRO A 149 -9.31 21.91 -3.25
C PRO A 149 -8.95 20.96 -4.42
N GLU A 150 -7.83 21.19 -5.09
CA GLU A 150 -7.29 20.35 -6.18
C GLU A 150 -6.90 18.94 -5.69
N VAL A 151 -6.48 18.84 -4.43
CA VAL A 151 -6.15 17.57 -3.75
C VAL A 151 -7.39 16.74 -3.53
N ARG A 152 -8.49 17.38 -3.13
CA ARG A 152 -9.78 16.71 -2.90
C ARG A 152 -10.37 16.18 -4.21
N ALA A 153 -10.26 16.94 -5.30
CA ALA A 153 -10.72 16.53 -6.62
C ALA A 153 -9.94 15.31 -7.15
N SER A 154 -8.63 15.24 -6.91
CA SER A 154 -7.76 14.17 -7.41
C SER A 154 -8.00 12.79 -6.79
N VAL A 155 -8.52 12.73 -5.56
CA VAL A 155 -8.87 11.48 -4.87
C VAL A 155 -10.00 10.73 -5.59
N HIS A 156 -10.85 11.45 -6.32
CA HIS A 156 -11.95 10.87 -7.08
C HIS A 156 -11.54 10.26 -8.44
N CYS A 157 -10.27 10.33 -8.83
CA CYS A 157 -9.79 9.88 -10.14
C CYS A 157 -8.62 8.88 -10.06
N LEU A 158 -8.62 7.97 -9.09
CA LEU A 158 -7.68 6.84 -9.13
C LEU A 158 -8.05 5.93 -10.31
N HIS A 159 -7.11 5.73 -11.22
CA HIS A 159 -7.29 4.73 -12.28
C HIS A 159 -7.10 3.34 -11.66
N ILE A 160 -8.20 2.61 -11.52
CA ILE A 160 -8.26 1.30 -10.88
C ILE A 160 -8.69 0.27 -11.92
N ILE A 161 -7.87 -0.76 -12.08
CA ILE A 161 -8.22 -2.00 -12.76
C ILE A 161 -8.65 -2.99 -11.66
N ASP A 162 -9.94 -3.27 -11.59
CA ASP A 162 -10.54 -4.17 -10.61
C ASP A 162 -10.57 -5.64 -11.10
N ASN A 163 -10.48 -5.85 -12.41
CA ASN A 163 -10.45 -7.17 -13.03
C ASN A 163 -9.10 -7.88 -12.82
N GLN A 164 -9.11 -8.92 -11.97
CA GLN A 164 -7.92 -9.72 -11.64
C GLN A 164 -7.29 -10.40 -12.87
N GLN A 165 -8.09 -10.89 -13.82
CA GLN A 165 -7.54 -11.51 -15.03
C GLN A 165 -6.79 -10.49 -15.89
N THR A 166 -7.29 -9.26 -16.00
CA THR A 166 -6.61 -8.16 -16.68
C THR A 166 -5.29 -7.83 -16.00
N LEU A 167 -5.25 -7.73 -14.67
CA LEU A 167 -4.02 -7.50 -13.90
C LEU A 167 -2.98 -8.61 -14.16
N PHE A 168 -3.41 -9.87 -14.18
CA PHE A 168 -2.52 -10.99 -14.50
C PHE A 168 -2.02 -10.96 -15.95
N LYS A 169 -2.88 -10.62 -16.92
CA LYS A 169 -2.48 -10.48 -18.34
C LYS A 169 -1.43 -9.37 -18.50
N LEU A 170 -1.63 -8.22 -17.85
CA LEU A 170 -0.65 -7.12 -17.82
C LEU A 170 0.68 -7.57 -17.20
N SER A 171 0.64 -8.28 -16.07
CA SER A 171 1.85 -8.81 -15.43
C SER A 171 2.65 -9.73 -16.35
N HIS A 172 2.00 -10.68 -17.02
CA HIS A 172 2.67 -11.59 -17.96
C HIS A 172 3.19 -10.88 -19.20
N LYS A 173 2.50 -9.83 -19.66
CA LYS A 173 2.99 -8.98 -20.75
C LYS A 173 4.25 -8.20 -20.36
N LEU A 174 4.33 -7.72 -19.11
CA LEU A 174 5.50 -6.99 -18.61
C LEU A 174 6.71 -7.91 -18.43
N GLU A 175 6.50 -9.08 -17.84
CA GLU A 175 7.56 -10.06 -17.56
C GLU A 175 7.03 -11.47 -17.88
N PRO A 176 7.21 -11.97 -19.11
CA PRO A 176 6.84 -13.34 -19.47
C PRO A 176 7.55 -14.37 -18.60
N ARG A 177 6.92 -15.51 -18.31
CA ARG A 177 7.63 -16.64 -17.70
C ARG A 177 8.59 -17.20 -18.75
N ALA A 178 9.86 -17.34 -18.38
CA ALA A 178 10.83 -18.09 -19.16
C ALA A 178 10.46 -19.58 -19.18
#